data_AF-A0A328FFD5-F1
#
_entry.id   AF-A0A328FFD5-F1
#
_cell.length_a   1.000
_cell.length_b   1.000
_cell.length_c   1.000
_cell.angle_alpha   90.00
_cell.angle_beta   90.00
_cell.angle_gamma   90.00
#
_symmetry.space_group_name_H-M   'P 1'
#
loop_
_entity.id
_entity.type
_entity.pdbx_description
1 polymer ?
#
loop_
_entity_poly.entity_id
_entity_poly.type
_entity_poly.pdbx_seq_one_letter_code
_entity_poly.pdbx_strand_id
1 'polypeptide(L)'
;MTRKKLKEAVKQKLESPAWHKILRISNQQLAITLGAALNAFAFVLFQMPYNLAAGGVSGLGIIVNHLTGFSPGLFYFTANIPLFILGFFTLGRWRFVFNSALAVVVFSGATEYLIVHMPTVFSQFPITENKLLATIYCGLLVGIGTGIIYRFGGTIGGTSIIARIIYNKTGFPMSQSGLYVDVIIIAVAGFVFSWETSLLAFLALLIAGMSADFAMEGASQMRTLLIITKNPEPLRYAIINEVKRSVTMWQVKGGYSGEERTLLYLTVLRSRVYDVKFIINRIDPDAFMVVGVSQQAWGGYTMKKKQAKPIASDHNADQ
;
A
#
# COMPACT_ATOMS: atom_id res chain seq x y z
N MET A 1 -30.10 -3.27 26.62
CA MET A 1 -28.72 -3.37 27.19
C MET A 1 -28.30 -1.99 27.64
N THR A 2 -28.08 -1.76 28.94
CA THR A 2 -27.73 -0.44 29.50
C THR A 2 -26.37 0.04 28.95
N ARG A 3 -26.19 1.35 28.68
CA ARG A 3 -24.94 1.94 28.13
C ARG A 3 -23.66 1.45 28.84
N LYS A 4 -23.73 1.19 30.15
CA LYS A 4 -22.61 0.68 30.96
C LYS A 4 -22.23 -0.76 30.62
N LYS A 5 -23.21 -1.66 30.51
CA LYS A 5 -23.00 -3.06 30.08
C LYS A 5 -22.49 -3.15 28.64
N LEU A 6 -22.91 -2.24 27.76
CA LEU A 6 -22.38 -2.15 26.40
C LEU A 6 -20.89 -1.74 26.40
N LYS A 7 -20.51 -0.72 27.18
CA LYS A 7 -19.11 -0.31 27.33
C LYS A 7 -18.24 -1.43 27.89
N GLU A 8 -18.71 -2.15 28.90
CA GLU A 8 -17.99 -3.28 29.50
C GLU A 8 -17.86 -4.45 28.52
N ALA A 9 -18.93 -4.83 27.82
CA ALA A 9 -18.89 -5.91 26.82
C ALA A 9 -17.99 -5.58 25.62
N VAL A 10 -17.92 -4.31 25.21
CA VAL A 10 -17.00 -3.83 24.17
C VAL A 10 -15.56 -3.82 24.68
N LYS A 11 -15.32 -3.33 25.90
CA LYS A 11 -13.98 -3.31 26.51
C LYS A 11 -13.42 -4.72 26.66
N GLN A 12 -14.23 -5.66 27.15
CA GLN A 12 -13.84 -7.06 27.31
C GLN A 12 -13.53 -7.75 25.97
N LYS A 13 -14.24 -7.40 24.88
CA LYS A 13 -13.94 -7.91 23.52
C LYS A 13 -12.72 -7.26 22.88
N LEU A 14 -12.35 -6.04 23.29
CA LEU A 14 -11.19 -5.31 22.79
C LEU A 14 -9.91 -5.59 23.61
N GLU A 15 -10.03 -6.14 24.81
CA GLU A 15 -8.93 -6.63 25.62
C GLU A 15 -8.37 -7.93 25.02
N SER A 16 -7.59 -7.79 23.93
CA SER A 16 -6.80 -8.90 23.42
C SER A 16 -5.74 -9.30 24.46
N PRO A 17 -5.53 -10.59 24.75
CA PRO A 17 -4.50 -11.04 25.68
C PRO A 17 -3.13 -10.47 25.30
N ALA A 18 -2.30 -10.13 26.29
CA ALA A 18 -1.03 -9.42 26.10
C ALA A 18 -0.11 -10.12 25.08
N TRP A 19 -0.14 -11.46 25.02
CA TRP A 19 0.59 -12.27 24.06
C TRP A 19 0.23 -11.98 22.59
N HIS A 20 -1.05 -11.73 22.26
CA HIS A 20 -1.47 -11.40 20.90
C HIS A 20 -1.01 -9.99 20.50
N LYS A 21 -0.90 -9.06 21.46
CA LYS A 21 -0.32 -7.74 21.22
C LYS A 21 1.18 -7.84 20.97
N ILE A 22 1.90 -8.65 21.75
CA ILE A 22 3.34 -8.88 21.60
C ILE A 22 3.66 -9.55 20.27
N LEU A 23 2.97 -10.63 19.90
CA LEU A 23 3.16 -11.30 18.61
C LEU A 23 2.90 -10.36 17.42
N ARG A 24 1.85 -9.54 17.50
CA ARG A 24 1.56 -8.54 16.46
C ARG A 24 2.67 -7.51 16.33
N ILE A 25 3.19 -6.99 17.44
CA ILE A 25 4.28 -6.00 17.43
C ILE A 25 5.57 -6.65 16.92
N SER A 26 5.88 -7.88 17.34
CA SER A 26 7.05 -8.63 16.88
C SER A 26 7.02 -8.85 15.37
N ASN A 27 5.90 -9.34 14.83
CA ASN A 27 5.73 -9.52 13.38
C ASN A 27 5.82 -8.19 12.62
N GLN A 28 5.32 -7.09 13.20
CA GLN A 28 5.47 -5.75 12.64
C GLN A 28 6.95 -5.35 12.54
N GLN A 29 7.72 -5.48 13.63
CA GLN A 29 9.12 -5.10 13.63
C GLN A 29 9.97 -5.99 12.71
N LEU A 30 9.74 -7.30 12.70
CA LEU A 30 10.43 -8.23 11.80
C LEU A 30 10.20 -7.86 10.33
N ALA A 31 8.95 -7.56 9.95
CA ALA A 31 8.64 -7.15 8.58
C ALA A 31 9.30 -5.82 8.21
N ILE A 32 9.33 -4.84 9.12
CA ILE A 32 10.02 -3.56 8.91
C ILE A 32 11.52 -3.78 8.72
N THR A 33 12.15 -4.60 9.57
CA THR A 33 13.57 -4.96 9.44
C THR A 33 13.86 -5.60 8.08
N LEU A 34 13.06 -6.58 7.66
CA LEU A 34 13.23 -7.26 6.37
C LEU A 34 13.06 -6.30 5.20
N GLY A 35 12.05 -5.42 5.24
CA GLY A 35 11.87 -4.39 4.23
C GLY A 35 13.02 -3.39 4.17
N ALA A 36 13.60 -3.03 5.32
CA ALA A 36 14.72 -2.08 5.40
C ALA A 36 16.02 -2.71 4.90
N ALA A 37 16.27 -3.98 5.24
CA ALA A 37 17.40 -4.75 4.73
C ALA A 37 17.29 -4.97 3.21
N LEU A 38 16.10 -5.25 2.69
CA LEU A 38 15.85 -5.38 1.26
C LEU A 38 16.12 -4.07 0.51
N ASN A 39 15.70 -2.93 1.08
CA ASN A 39 16.02 -1.62 0.54
C ASN A 39 17.52 -1.35 0.52
N ALA A 40 18.23 -1.62 1.63
CA ALA A 40 19.68 -1.45 1.69
C ALA A 40 20.41 -2.31 0.66
N PHE A 41 19.97 -3.56 0.49
CA PHE A 41 20.46 -4.47 -0.53
C PHE A 41 20.27 -3.92 -1.95
N ALA A 42 19.06 -3.46 -2.27
CA ALA A 42 18.78 -2.87 -3.58
C ALA A 42 19.57 -1.57 -3.82
N PHE A 43 19.72 -0.75 -2.79
CA PHE A 43 20.48 0.49 -2.82
C PHE A 43 21.95 0.24 -3.17
N VAL A 44 22.62 -0.66 -2.43
CA VAL A 44 24.05 -0.94 -2.64
C VAL A 44 24.31 -1.65 -3.97
N LEU A 45 23.43 -2.56 -4.39
CA LEU A 45 23.66 -3.35 -5.61
C LEU A 45 23.34 -2.60 -6.90
N PHE A 46 22.28 -1.80 -6.92
CA PHE A 46 21.76 -1.23 -8.16
C PHE A 46 21.76 0.30 -8.19
N GLN A 47 21.66 0.95 -7.02
CA GLN A 47 21.54 2.40 -6.98
C GLN A 47 22.90 3.09 -6.91
N MET A 48 23.74 2.64 -5.99
CA MET A 48 25.07 3.21 -5.73
C MET A 48 26.05 3.06 -6.91
N PRO A 49 26.22 1.87 -7.55
CA PRO A 49 27.23 1.71 -8.61
C PRO A 49 26.91 2.54 -9.86
N TYR A 50 25.65 2.92 -10.02
CA TYR A 50 25.12 3.64 -11.16
C TYR A 50 24.76 5.09 -10.87
N ASN A 51 25.07 5.59 -9.67
CA ASN A 51 24.75 6.94 -9.22
C ASN A 51 23.28 7.32 -9.42
N LEU A 52 22.36 6.35 -9.26
CA LEU A 52 20.93 6.55 -9.47
C LEU A 52 20.33 7.28 -8.28
N ALA A 53 20.44 8.60 -8.20
CA ALA A 53 19.83 9.38 -7.12
C ALA A 53 18.30 9.53 -7.30
N ALA A 54 17.55 8.44 -7.10
CA ALA A 54 16.10 8.32 -7.30
C ALA A 54 15.23 9.08 -6.27
N GLY A 55 15.73 10.20 -5.74
CA GLY A 55 15.06 10.98 -4.68
C GLY A 55 15.38 10.49 -3.27
N GLY A 56 14.71 11.07 -2.28
CA GLY A 56 14.90 10.69 -0.89
C GLY A 56 16.19 11.21 -0.26
N VAL A 57 16.33 10.96 1.05
CA VAL A 57 17.58 11.17 1.78
C VAL A 57 18.67 10.20 1.30
N SER A 58 18.30 9.02 0.80
CA SER A 58 19.23 8.05 0.21
C SER A 58 19.82 8.57 -1.11
N GLY A 59 19.01 9.17 -2.00
CA GLY A 59 19.51 9.79 -3.24
C GLY A 59 20.40 11.00 -2.96
N LEU A 60 20.06 11.83 -1.97
CA LEU A 60 20.96 12.88 -1.47
C LEU A 60 22.28 12.29 -0.95
N GLY A 61 22.24 11.14 -0.27
CA GLY A 61 23.43 10.44 0.19
C GLY A 61 24.37 10.03 -0.95
N ILE A 62 23.84 9.62 -2.11
CA ILE A 62 24.64 9.33 -3.31
C ILE A 62 25.34 10.60 -3.83
N ILE A 63 24.60 11.71 -3.92
CA ILE A 63 25.16 12.99 -4.36
C ILE A 63 26.28 13.45 -3.40
N VAL A 64 26.04 13.41 -2.09
CA VAL A 64 27.01 13.82 -1.08
C VAL A 64 28.23 12.91 -1.07
N ASN A 65 28.05 11.60 -1.23
CA ASN A 65 29.15 10.65 -1.34
C ASN A 65 30.02 10.93 -2.57
N HIS A 66 29.42 11.28 -3.71
CA HIS A 66 30.19 11.64 -4.89
C HIS A 66 31.03 12.91 -4.69
N LEU A 67 30.48 13.92 -3.99
CA LEU A 67 31.15 15.20 -3.80
C LEU A 67 32.20 15.20 -2.67
N THR A 68 31.97 14.42 -1.61
CA THR A 68 32.78 14.49 -0.37
C THR A 68 33.40 13.16 0.04
N GLY A 69 33.01 12.04 -0.58
CA GLY A 69 33.40 10.70 -0.17
C GLY A 69 32.70 10.21 1.11
N PHE A 70 31.81 11.01 1.71
CA PHE A 70 31.13 10.65 2.95
C PHE A 70 30.22 9.44 2.75
N SER A 71 30.21 8.49 3.69
CA SER A 71 29.50 7.22 3.49
C SER A 71 27.98 7.42 3.38
N PRO A 72 27.29 6.87 2.37
CA PRO A 72 25.86 7.09 2.19
C PRO A 72 25.00 6.56 3.34
N GLY A 73 25.39 5.47 4.00
CA GLY A 73 24.65 4.91 5.13
C GLY A 73 24.72 5.84 6.35
N LEU A 74 25.90 6.36 6.67
CA LEU A 74 26.11 7.37 7.72
C LEU A 74 25.41 8.69 7.39
N PHE A 75 25.45 9.14 6.13
CA PHE A 75 24.68 10.31 5.70
C PHE A 75 23.20 10.09 5.93
N TYR A 76 22.69 8.93 5.52
CA TYR A 76 21.30 8.57 5.70
C TYR A 76 20.86 8.62 7.15
N PHE A 77 21.68 8.07 8.06
CA PHE A 77 21.40 8.09 9.50
C PHE A 77 21.39 9.52 10.04
N THR A 78 22.45 10.28 9.78
CA THR A 78 22.63 11.64 10.31
C THR A 78 21.59 12.62 9.78
N ALA A 79 21.25 12.56 8.48
CA ALA A 79 20.22 13.39 7.86
C ALA A 79 18.81 13.06 8.35
N ASN A 80 18.55 11.82 8.80
CA ASN A 80 17.26 11.45 9.38
C ASN A 80 17.06 11.93 10.82
N ILE A 81 18.13 12.20 11.59
CA ILE A 81 18.02 12.75 12.96
C ILE A 81 17.22 14.06 13.00
N PRO A 82 17.58 15.12 12.24
CA PRO A 82 16.81 16.37 12.25
C PRO A 82 15.39 16.18 11.72
N LEU A 83 15.19 15.30 10.72
CA LEU A 83 13.86 14.97 10.22
C LEU A 83 12.98 14.29 11.27
N PHE A 84 13.55 13.41 12.11
CA PHE A 84 12.82 12.81 13.22
C PHE A 84 12.48 13.81 14.31
N ILE A 85 13.36 14.77 14.59
CA ILE A 85 13.06 15.86 15.52
C ILE A 85 11.85 16.66 14.99
N LEU A 86 11.85 17.03 13.71
CA LEU A 86 10.73 17.73 13.07
C LEU A 86 9.44 16.88 13.05
N GLY A 87 9.56 15.59 12.74
CA GLY A 87 8.46 14.64 12.69
C GLY A 87 7.86 14.33 14.06
N PHE A 88 8.67 14.36 15.13
CA PHE A 88 8.23 14.05 16.50
C PHE A 88 7.09 14.98 16.95
N PHE A 89 7.20 16.27 16.64
CA PHE A 89 6.20 17.27 17.01
C PHE A 89 4.91 17.20 16.17
N THR A 90 4.95 16.57 15.00
CA THR A 90 3.88 16.64 13.99
C THR A 90 3.19 15.30 13.69
N LEU A 91 3.82 14.16 13.98
CA LEU A 91 3.41 12.84 13.44
C LEU A 91 3.06 11.77 14.49
N GLY A 92 2.78 12.18 15.74
CA GLY A 92 2.35 11.24 16.79
C GLY A 92 3.47 10.78 17.75
N ARG A 93 4.50 11.62 17.93
CA ARG A 93 5.55 11.50 18.95
C ARG A 93 6.25 10.13 18.93
N TRP A 94 6.20 9.39 20.04
CA TRP A 94 7.01 8.19 20.30
C TRP A 94 6.70 7.00 19.40
N ARG A 95 5.42 6.80 19.02
CA ARG A 95 5.02 5.63 18.24
C ARG A 95 5.55 5.70 16.80
N PHE A 96 5.59 6.91 16.24
CA PHE A 96 6.16 7.16 14.92
C PHE A 96 7.69 7.01 14.95
N VAL A 97 8.35 7.65 15.92
CA VAL A 97 9.81 7.63 16.01
C VAL A 97 10.33 6.21 16.22
N PHE A 98 9.71 5.41 17.08
CA PHE A 98 10.20 4.06 17.37
C PHE A 98 10.16 3.14 16.13
N ASN A 99 9.04 3.13 15.40
CA ASN A 99 8.90 2.28 14.21
C ASN A 99 9.77 2.75 13.04
N SER A 100 10.03 4.06 12.94
CA SER A 100 10.76 4.64 11.81
C SER A 100 12.27 4.65 12.07
N ALA A 101 12.70 4.87 13.32
CA ALA A 101 14.09 4.82 13.71
C ALA A 101 14.68 3.42 13.49
N LEU A 102 13.91 2.37 13.78
CA LEU A 102 14.36 1.00 13.52
C LEU A 102 14.65 0.78 12.03
N ALA A 103 13.76 1.24 11.13
CA ALA A 103 13.99 1.14 9.69
C ALA A 103 15.25 1.92 9.25
N VAL A 104 15.46 3.13 9.77
CA VAL A 104 16.63 3.96 9.46
C VAL A 104 17.93 3.33 9.96
N VAL A 105 17.94 2.81 11.20
CA VAL A 105 19.11 2.14 11.79
C VAL A 105 19.46 0.88 10.99
N VAL A 106 18.46 0.05 10.69
CA VAL A 106 18.67 -1.18 9.90
C VAL A 106 19.15 -0.84 8.50
N PHE A 107 18.51 0.11 7.81
CA PHE A 107 18.92 0.51 6.46
C PHE A 107 20.35 1.06 6.45
N SER A 108 20.68 1.97 7.36
CA SER A 108 22.01 2.57 7.48
C SER A 108 23.08 1.52 7.80
N GLY A 109 22.87 0.73 8.86
CA GLY A 109 23.82 -0.31 9.27
C GLY A 109 24.00 -1.41 8.22
N ALA A 110 22.91 -1.85 7.58
CA ALA A 110 22.99 -2.81 6.49
C ALA A 110 23.70 -2.22 5.27
N THR A 111 23.47 -0.94 4.96
CA THR A 111 24.15 -0.26 3.85
C THR A 111 25.66 -0.21 4.07
N GLU A 112 26.13 0.24 5.25
CA GLU A 112 27.57 0.26 5.58
C GLU A 112 28.18 -1.14 5.51
N TYR A 113 27.52 -2.14 6.09
CA TYR A 113 27.97 -3.53 6.05
C TYR A 113 28.06 -4.04 4.61
N LEU A 114 27.03 -3.81 3.80
CA LEU A 114 26.98 -4.26 2.42
C LEU A 114 28.00 -3.56 1.54
N ILE A 115 28.25 -2.26 1.73
CA ILE A 115 29.28 -1.53 0.96
C ILE A 115 30.66 -2.17 1.16
N VAL A 116 31.01 -2.54 2.39
CA VAL A 116 32.31 -3.15 2.72
C VAL A 116 32.41 -4.58 2.20
N HIS A 117 31.35 -5.38 2.33
CA HIS A 117 31.42 -6.83 2.06
C HIS A 117 30.98 -7.22 0.63
N MET A 118 30.11 -6.47 -0.04
CA MET A 118 29.61 -6.84 -1.37
C MET A 118 30.70 -6.97 -2.44
N PRO A 119 31.69 -6.06 -2.53
CA PRO A 119 32.78 -6.20 -3.49
C PRO A 119 33.64 -7.46 -3.26
N THR A 120 33.63 -8.01 -2.05
CA THR A 120 34.37 -9.24 -1.71
C THR A 120 33.55 -10.51 -1.92
N VAL A 121 32.22 -10.41 -1.89
CA VAL A 121 31.29 -11.55 -2.00
C VAL A 121 30.90 -11.84 -3.45
N PHE A 122 30.80 -10.81 -4.30
CA PHE A 122 30.49 -10.96 -5.73
C PHE A 122 31.74 -10.71 -6.57
N SER A 123 32.18 -11.74 -7.30
CA SER A 123 33.31 -11.64 -8.24
C SER A 123 33.06 -10.71 -9.42
N GLN A 124 31.79 -10.40 -9.71
CA GLN A 124 31.35 -9.45 -10.73
C GLN A 124 30.44 -8.39 -10.08
N PHE A 125 31.06 -7.37 -9.48
CA PHE A 125 30.36 -6.20 -8.94
C PHE A 125 30.69 -4.98 -9.79
N PRO A 126 29.71 -4.30 -10.41
CA PRO A 126 28.26 -4.48 -10.29
C PRO A 126 27.73 -5.77 -10.95
N ILE A 127 26.60 -6.29 -10.45
CA ILE A 127 25.99 -7.58 -10.87
C ILE A 127 25.59 -7.62 -12.35
N THR A 128 25.30 -6.47 -12.93
CA THR A 128 25.03 -6.29 -14.36
C THR A 128 25.75 -5.04 -14.81
N GLU A 129 26.05 -4.92 -16.11
CA GLU A 129 26.56 -3.70 -16.75
C GLU A 129 25.43 -2.87 -17.41
N ASN A 130 24.24 -3.45 -17.53
CA ASN A 130 23.09 -2.78 -18.16
C ASN A 130 22.39 -1.85 -17.15
N LYS A 131 22.63 -0.54 -17.30
CA LYS A 131 22.03 0.51 -16.46
C LYS A 131 20.51 0.45 -16.39
N LEU A 132 19.84 0.17 -17.51
CA LEU A 132 18.36 0.09 -17.56
C LEU A 132 17.86 -1.11 -16.75
N LEU A 133 18.52 -2.26 -16.89
CA LEU A 133 18.18 -3.46 -16.14
C LEU A 133 18.38 -3.22 -14.63
N ALA A 134 19.52 -2.65 -14.25
CA ALA A 134 19.79 -2.26 -12.87
C ALA A 134 18.72 -1.30 -12.31
N THR A 135 18.31 -0.31 -13.12
CA THR A 135 17.26 0.66 -12.77
C THR A 135 15.91 -0.01 -12.49
N ILE A 136 15.51 -0.97 -13.33
CA ILE A 136 14.25 -1.70 -13.17
C ILE A 136 14.26 -2.54 -11.88
N TYR A 137 15.34 -3.31 -11.64
CA TYR A 137 15.46 -4.13 -10.43
C TYR A 137 15.61 -3.28 -9.16
N CYS A 138 16.31 -2.14 -9.25
CA CYS A 138 16.38 -1.16 -8.18
C CYS A 138 14.97 -0.71 -7.79
N GLY A 139 14.20 -0.17 -8.75
CA GLY A 139 12.84 0.28 -8.51
C GLY A 139 11.95 -0.82 -7.92
N LEU A 140 12.01 -2.03 -8.48
CA LEU A 140 11.20 -3.15 -8.00
C LEU A 140 11.52 -3.51 -6.54
N LEU A 141 12.79 -3.72 -6.19
CA LEU A 141 13.19 -4.17 -4.86
C LEU A 141 13.05 -3.07 -3.81
N VAL A 142 13.44 -1.82 -4.13
CA VAL A 142 13.24 -0.66 -3.27
C VAL A 142 11.75 -0.45 -3.02
N GLY A 143 10.93 -0.53 -4.06
CA GLY A 143 9.49 -0.40 -3.94
C GLY A 143 8.87 -1.50 -3.07
N ILE A 144 9.20 -2.77 -3.31
CA ILE A 144 8.71 -3.89 -2.48
C ILE A 144 9.10 -3.70 -1.01
N GLY A 145 10.37 -3.37 -0.74
CA GLY A 145 10.85 -3.12 0.63
C GLY A 145 10.10 -1.95 1.29
N THR A 146 9.89 -0.87 0.54
CA THR A 146 9.13 0.31 0.99
C THR A 146 7.68 -0.02 1.29
N GLY A 147 7.00 -0.74 0.40
CA GLY A 147 5.63 -1.15 0.57
C GLY A 147 5.44 -2.08 1.77
N ILE A 148 6.40 -2.98 2.04
CA ILE A 148 6.40 -3.81 3.26
C ILE A 148 6.48 -2.91 4.50
N ILE A 149 7.42 -1.97 4.57
CA ILE A 149 7.57 -1.07 5.72
C ILE A 149 6.29 -0.26 5.96
N TYR A 150 5.70 0.30 4.90
CA TYR A 150 4.46 1.07 4.99
C TYR A 150 3.28 0.21 5.43
N ARG A 151 3.16 -1.02 4.93
CA ARG A 151 2.11 -1.97 5.31
C ARG A 151 2.07 -2.26 6.81
N PHE A 152 3.23 -2.31 7.46
CA PHE A 152 3.33 -2.54 8.91
C PHE A 152 3.40 -1.25 9.74
N GLY A 153 3.19 -0.09 9.10
CA GLY A 153 3.08 1.21 9.77
C GLY A 153 4.41 1.82 10.19
N GLY A 154 5.52 1.40 9.56
CA GLY A 154 6.80 2.10 9.63
C GLY A 154 6.94 3.12 8.51
N THR A 155 8.03 3.90 8.53
CA THR A 155 8.51 4.60 7.34
C THR A 155 10.02 4.40 7.23
N ILE A 156 10.52 4.35 5.99
CA ILE A 156 11.95 4.37 5.70
C ILE A 156 12.60 5.66 6.21
N GLY A 157 11.83 6.73 6.41
CA GLY A 157 12.33 8.04 6.79
C GLY A 157 12.51 8.95 5.57
N GLY A 158 13.32 9.98 5.72
CA GLY A 158 13.69 10.89 4.64
C GLY A 158 12.54 11.75 4.11
N THR A 159 12.40 11.81 2.79
CA THR A 159 11.44 12.69 2.10
C THR A 159 9.98 12.35 2.43
N SER A 160 9.70 11.11 2.83
CA SER A 160 8.38 10.70 3.33
C SER A 160 7.95 11.43 4.61
N ILE A 161 8.90 11.82 5.48
CA ILE A 161 8.62 12.60 6.69
C ILE A 161 8.22 14.02 6.28
N ILE A 162 8.96 14.61 5.34
CA ILE A 162 8.70 15.94 4.79
C ILE A 162 7.33 15.95 4.10
N ALA A 163 7.05 14.96 3.24
CA ALA A 163 5.78 14.81 2.55
C ALA A 163 4.58 14.72 3.52
N ARG A 164 4.75 13.99 4.62
CA ARG A 164 3.70 13.85 5.64
C ARG A 164 3.49 15.14 6.44
N ILE A 165 4.55 15.91 6.70
CA ILE A 165 4.45 17.23 7.32
C ILE A 165 3.71 18.21 6.39
N ILE A 166 4.01 18.20 5.09
CA ILE A 166 3.33 19.01 4.07
C ILE A 166 1.85 18.66 4.04
N TYR A 167 1.51 17.36 3.96
CA TYR A 167 0.12 16.88 3.99
C TYR A 167 -0.62 17.38 5.24
N ASN A 168 -0.02 17.25 6.44
CA ASN A 168 -0.66 17.68 7.68
C ASN A 168 -0.87 19.20 7.77
N LYS A 169 -0.03 20.00 7.12
CA LYS A 169 -0.14 21.48 7.14
C LYS A 169 -1.03 22.04 6.03
N THR A 170 -1.06 21.42 4.86
CA THR A 170 -1.68 21.98 3.65
C THR A 170 -2.82 21.14 3.09
N GLY A 171 -2.98 19.90 3.55
CA GLY A 171 -3.91 18.92 2.96
C GLY A 171 -3.45 18.38 1.60
N PHE A 172 -2.27 18.79 1.11
CA PHE A 172 -1.78 18.40 -0.20
C PHE A 172 -1.39 16.91 -0.22
N PRO A 173 -1.78 16.11 -1.24
CA PRO A 173 -1.61 14.66 -1.21
C PRO A 173 -0.17 14.23 -0.87
N MET A 174 -0.03 13.25 0.02
CA MET A 174 1.27 12.80 0.51
C MET A 174 2.17 12.24 -0.61
N SER A 175 1.59 11.48 -1.54
CA SER A 175 2.30 10.95 -2.72
C SER A 175 2.84 12.07 -3.62
N GLN A 176 2.02 13.09 -3.89
CA GLN A 176 2.42 14.24 -4.71
C GLN A 176 3.52 15.06 -4.01
N SER A 177 3.37 15.31 -2.71
CA SER A 177 4.37 16.03 -1.92
C SER A 177 5.74 15.35 -1.93
N GLY A 178 5.77 14.01 -1.81
CA GLY A 178 7.01 13.23 -1.91
C GLY A 178 7.63 13.33 -3.29
N LEU A 179 6.82 13.15 -4.33
CA LEU A 179 7.26 13.22 -5.72
C LEU A 179 7.93 14.57 -6.06
N TYR A 180 7.36 15.69 -5.63
CA TYR A 180 7.98 17.01 -5.86
C TYR A 180 9.36 17.13 -5.22
N VAL A 181 9.52 16.68 -3.97
CA VAL A 181 10.82 16.71 -3.28
C VAL A 181 11.83 15.81 -3.99
N ASP A 182 11.40 14.62 -4.41
CA ASP A 182 12.26 13.66 -5.07
C ASP A 182 12.67 14.12 -6.48
N VAL A 183 11.77 14.77 -7.24
CA VAL A 183 12.08 15.38 -8.55
C VAL A 183 13.12 16.47 -8.44
N ILE A 184 13.09 17.30 -7.39
CA ILE A 184 14.12 18.32 -7.16
C ILE A 184 15.49 17.65 -6.96
N ILE A 185 15.55 16.58 -6.15
CA ILE A 185 16.80 15.84 -5.91
C ILE A 185 17.32 15.20 -7.21
N ILE A 186 16.43 14.62 -8.02
CA ILE A 186 16.78 14.03 -9.33
C ILE A 186 17.30 15.10 -10.30
N ALA A 187 16.70 16.28 -10.32
CA ALA A 187 17.16 17.40 -11.14
C ALA A 187 18.58 17.84 -10.72
N VAL A 188 18.84 17.97 -9.42
CA VAL A 188 20.19 18.25 -8.90
C VAL A 188 21.18 17.15 -9.31
N ALA A 189 20.78 15.88 -9.20
CA ALA A 189 21.60 14.76 -9.66
C ALA A 189 21.93 14.83 -11.17
N GLY A 190 21.07 15.46 -11.97
CA GLY A 190 21.25 15.58 -13.42
C GLY A 190 22.38 16.55 -13.76
N PHE A 191 22.50 17.60 -12.96
CA PHE A 191 23.62 18.55 -13.04
C PHE A 191 24.92 17.98 -12.46
N VAL A 192 24.85 17.11 -11.44
CA VAL A 192 26.04 16.55 -10.77
C VAL A 192 26.63 15.36 -11.54
N PHE A 193 25.79 14.45 -12.04
CA PHE A 193 26.24 13.20 -12.68
C PHE A 193 26.07 13.25 -14.19
N SER A 194 24.81 13.14 -14.65
CA SER A 194 24.41 13.24 -16.05
C SER A 194 22.88 13.24 -16.15
N TRP A 195 22.35 13.82 -17.23
CA TRP A 195 20.91 13.76 -17.50
C TRP A 195 20.42 12.33 -17.75
N GLU A 196 21.23 11.45 -18.34
CA GLU A 196 20.88 10.04 -18.56
C GLU A 196 20.65 9.30 -17.24
N THR A 197 21.58 9.43 -16.28
CA THR A 197 21.45 8.81 -14.95
C THR A 197 20.27 9.36 -14.18
N SER A 198 19.93 10.65 -14.34
CA SER A 198 18.76 11.24 -13.69
C SER A 198 17.44 10.79 -14.30
N LEU A 199 17.36 10.62 -15.62
CA LEU A 199 16.18 10.05 -16.26
C LEU A 199 15.97 8.60 -15.84
N LEU A 200 17.05 7.83 -15.71
CA LEU A 200 17.01 6.48 -15.14
C LEU A 200 16.60 6.51 -13.66
N ALA A 201 17.11 7.44 -12.86
CA ALA A 201 16.72 7.61 -11.47
C ALA A 201 15.23 7.96 -11.33
N PHE A 202 14.68 8.79 -12.23
CA PHE A 202 13.26 9.07 -12.30
C PHE A 202 12.43 7.84 -12.68
N LEU A 203 12.91 7.02 -13.63
CA LEU A 203 12.28 5.75 -13.96
C LEU A 203 12.27 4.79 -12.76
N ALA A 204 13.39 4.67 -12.03
CA ALA A 204 13.46 3.88 -10.80
C ALA A 204 12.45 4.35 -9.76
N LEU A 205 12.30 5.68 -9.57
CA LEU A 205 11.32 6.26 -8.66
C LEU A 205 9.88 5.86 -9.03
N LEU A 206 9.51 5.92 -10.31
CA LEU A 206 8.18 5.52 -10.78
C LEU A 206 7.91 4.02 -10.56
N ILE A 207 8.88 3.17 -10.90
CA ILE A 207 8.77 1.72 -10.70
C ILE A 207 8.70 1.39 -9.20
N ALA A 208 9.47 2.09 -8.36
CA ALA A 208 9.43 1.94 -6.92
C ALA A 208 8.07 2.31 -6.33
N GLY A 209 7.44 3.40 -6.80
CA GLY A 209 6.10 3.78 -6.40
C GLY A 209 5.07 2.68 -6.70
N MET A 210 5.02 2.20 -7.95
CA MET A 210 4.10 1.13 -8.35
C MET A 210 4.33 -0.17 -7.57
N SER A 211 5.60 -0.53 -7.35
CA SER A 211 5.98 -1.74 -6.63
C SER A 211 5.69 -1.64 -5.12
N ALA A 212 5.81 -0.44 -4.55
CA ALA A 212 5.44 -0.15 -3.17
C ALA A 212 3.93 -0.25 -2.97
N ASP A 213 3.13 0.33 -3.86
CA ASP A 213 1.66 0.20 -3.82
C ASP A 213 1.25 -1.27 -3.89
N PHE A 214 1.86 -2.04 -4.79
CA PHE A 214 1.61 -3.47 -4.91
C PHE A 214 1.98 -4.24 -3.63
N ALA A 215 3.11 -3.96 -2.99
CA ALA A 215 3.53 -4.64 -1.76
C ALA A 215 2.72 -4.18 -0.52
N MET A 216 2.30 -2.91 -0.50
CA MET A 216 1.54 -2.31 0.60
C MET A 216 0.09 -2.81 0.61
N GLU A 217 -0.60 -2.70 -0.53
CA GLU A 217 -2.03 -2.99 -0.63
C GLU A 217 -2.30 -4.42 -1.09
N GLY A 218 -1.33 -5.06 -1.74
CA GLY A 218 -1.49 -6.32 -2.45
C GLY A 218 -2.12 -6.12 -3.83
N ALA A 219 -2.19 -7.20 -4.62
CA ALA A 219 -3.00 -7.17 -5.84
C ALA A 219 -4.46 -6.86 -5.47
N SER A 220 -5.07 -5.81 -6.06
CA SER A 220 -6.51 -5.56 -5.92
C SER A 220 -7.30 -6.71 -6.57
N GLN A 221 -7.59 -7.73 -5.74
CA GLN A 221 -8.34 -8.91 -6.14
C GLN A 221 -9.85 -8.69 -6.00
N MET A 222 -10.31 -7.61 -5.35
CA MET A 222 -11.71 -7.37 -5.06
C MET A 222 -12.33 -6.35 -6.02
N ARG A 223 -13.57 -6.59 -6.43
CA ARG A 223 -14.37 -5.68 -7.24
C ARG A 223 -15.71 -5.48 -6.57
N THR A 224 -16.13 -4.24 -6.48
CA THR A 224 -17.47 -3.87 -6.03
C THR A 224 -18.36 -3.78 -7.25
N LEU A 225 -19.48 -4.47 -7.23
CA LEU A 225 -20.48 -4.43 -8.29
C LEU A 225 -21.69 -3.67 -7.76
N LEU A 226 -22.08 -2.64 -8.52
CA LEU A 226 -23.32 -1.89 -8.34
C LEU A 226 -24.21 -2.24 -9.52
N ILE A 227 -25.30 -2.95 -9.29
CA ILE A 227 -26.21 -3.39 -10.36
C ILE A 227 -27.57 -2.73 -10.13
N ILE A 228 -28.07 -1.98 -11.11
CA ILE A 228 -29.38 -1.34 -11.07
C ILE A 228 -30.30 -2.12 -12.00
N THR A 229 -31.41 -2.64 -11.47
CA THR A 229 -32.34 -3.53 -12.17
C THR A 229 -33.79 -3.22 -11.79
N LYS A 230 -34.72 -3.52 -12.70
CA LYS A 230 -36.17 -3.56 -12.41
C LYS A 230 -36.62 -4.91 -11.84
N ASN A 231 -35.84 -5.96 -12.03
CA ASN A 231 -36.13 -7.35 -11.66
C ASN A 231 -35.12 -7.87 -10.62
N PRO A 232 -35.10 -7.33 -9.38
CA PRO A 232 -34.07 -7.66 -8.40
C PRO A 232 -34.12 -9.10 -7.88
N GLU A 233 -35.30 -9.70 -7.72
CA GLU A 233 -35.44 -11.01 -7.09
C GLU A 233 -34.83 -12.17 -7.90
N PRO A 234 -35.12 -12.33 -9.21
CA PRO A 234 -34.47 -13.34 -10.05
C PRO A 234 -32.95 -13.19 -10.04
N LEU A 235 -32.47 -11.95 -10.14
CA LEU A 235 -31.05 -11.65 -10.20
C LEU A 235 -30.34 -11.91 -8.87
N ARG A 236 -30.97 -11.53 -7.74
CA ARG A 236 -30.53 -11.86 -6.39
C ARG A 236 -30.39 -13.37 -6.21
N TYR A 237 -31.41 -14.13 -6.61
CA TYR A 237 -31.42 -15.58 -6.45
C TYR A 237 -30.27 -16.23 -7.25
N ALA A 238 -30.10 -15.86 -8.51
CA ALA A 238 -29.04 -16.41 -9.35
C ALA A 238 -27.63 -16.06 -8.83
N ILE A 239 -27.40 -14.80 -8.42
CA ILE A 239 -26.11 -14.39 -7.85
C ILE A 239 -25.79 -15.18 -6.56
N ILE A 240 -26.78 -15.37 -5.68
CA ILE A 240 -26.58 -16.09 -4.43
C ILE A 240 -26.26 -17.57 -4.67
N ASN A 241 -26.84 -18.20 -5.68
CA ASN A 241 -26.68 -19.63 -5.93
C ASN A 241 -25.45 -19.96 -6.80
N GLU A 242 -25.24 -19.20 -7.88
CA GLU A 242 -24.14 -19.44 -8.82
C GLU A 242 -22.82 -18.88 -8.29
N VAL A 243 -22.84 -17.62 -7.82
CA VAL A 243 -21.63 -16.91 -7.36
C VAL A 243 -21.35 -17.19 -5.88
N LYS A 244 -22.34 -17.73 -5.15
CA LYS A 244 -22.27 -18.01 -3.71
C LYS A 244 -21.96 -16.76 -2.88
N ARG A 245 -22.45 -15.60 -3.32
CA ARG A 245 -22.24 -14.31 -2.66
C ARG A 245 -23.56 -13.65 -2.29
N SER A 246 -23.60 -13.09 -1.08
CA SER A 246 -24.71 -12.26 -0.63
C SER A 246 -24.70 -10.92 -1.35
N VAL A 247 -25.89 -10.38 -1.56
CA VAL A 247 -26.14 -9.05 -2.12
C VAL A 247 -26.86 -8.20 -1.08
N THR A 248 -26.56 -6.91 -1.05
CA THR A 248 -27.32 -5.90 -0.30
C THR A 248 -28.17 -5.12 -1.29
N MET A 249 -29.41 -4.77 -0.92
CA MET A 249 -30.36 -4.13 -1.83
C MET A 249 -30.77 -2.76 -1.29
N TRP A 250 -30.83 -1.76 -2.17
CA TRP A 250 -31.41 -0.45 -1.89
C TRP A 250 -32.48 -0.14 -2.93
N GLN A 251 -33.61 0.42 -2.49
CA GLN A 251 -34.55 1.04 -3.40
C GLN A 251 -33.99 2.38 -3.86
N VAL A 252 -33.97 2.59 -5.17
CA VAL A 252 -33.42 3.79 -5.81
C VAL A 252 -34.44 4.31 -6.82
N LYS A 253 -34.42 5.62 -7.09
CA LYS A 253 -35.28 6.25 -8.08
C LYS A 253 -34.42 6.85 -9.18
N GLY A 254 -34.76 6.61 -10.45
CA GLY A 254 -34.06 7.20 -11.59
C GLY A 254 -34.21 8.72 -11.57
N GLY A 255 -33.11 9.47 -11.57
CA GLY A 255 -33.15 10.94 -11.54
C GLY A 255 -33.78 11.55 -12.80
N TYR A 256 -33.64 10.90 -13.95
CA TYR A 256 -34.26 11.32 -15.21
C TYR A 256 -35.63 10.68 -15.44
N SER A 257 -35.71 9.35 -15.34
CA SER A 257 -36.93 8.61 -15.66
C SER A 257 -38.01 8.69 -14.57
N GLY A 258 -37.64 9.02 -13.33
CA GLY A 258 -38.53 8.96 -12.17
C GLY A 258 -38.97 7.54 -11.78
N GLU A 259 -38.50 6.51 -12.47
CA GLU A 259 -38.88 5.12 -12.20
C GLU A 259 -38.19 4.60 -10.94
N GLU A 260 -38.93 3.84 -10.13
CA GLU A 260 -38.37 3.06 -9.03
C GLU A 260 -37.60 1.85 -9.60
N ARG A 261 -36.39 1.64 -9.09
CA ARG A 261 -35.50 0.55 -9.42
C ARG A 261 -34.82 0.04 -8.15
N THR A 262 -34.17 -1.10 -8.24
CA THR A 262 -33.39 -1.65 -7.13
C THR A 262 -31.91 -1.67 -7.48
N LEU A 263 -31.08 -1.21 -6.55
CA LEU A 263 -29.63 -1.29 -6.62
C LEU A 263 -29.16 -2.49 -5.78
N LEU A 264 -28.55 -3.48 -6.45
CA LEU A 264 -27.83 -4.59 -5.83
C LEU A 264 -26.36 -4.21 -5.65
N TYR A 265 -25.90 -4.26 -4.40
CA TYR A 265 -24.52 -4.02 -4.01
C TYR A 265 -23.86 -5.33 -3.57
N LEU A 266 -22.75 -5.69 -4.18
CA LEU A 266 -21.95 -6.84 -3.76
C LEU A 266 -20.46 -6.65 -4.04
N THR A 267 -19.65 -7.44 -3.34
CA THR A 267 -18.21 -7.48 -3.58
C THR A 267 -17.80 -8.90 -3.96
N VAL A 268 -17.06 -9.02 -5.06
CA VAL A 268 -16.61 -10.31 -5.62
C VAL A 268 -15.11 -10.27 -5.93
N LEU A 269 -14.50 -11.44 -6.16
CA LEU A 269 -13.15 -11.49 -6.73
C LEU A 269 -13.19 -10.97 -8.17
N ARG A 270 -12.08 -10.38 -8.63
CA ARG A 270 -11.88 -9.95 -10.02
C ARG A 270 -12.19 -11.08 -11.00
N SER A 271 -11.80 -12.32 -10.68
CA SER A 271 -12.06 -13.51 -11.50
C SER A 271 -13.55 -13.86 -11.61
N ARG A 272 -14.38 -13.46 -10.63
CA ARG A 272 -15.82 -13.73 -10.58
C ARG A 272 -16.69 -12.65 -11.22
N VAL A 273 -16.08 -11.54 -11.66
CA VAL A 273 -16.83 -10.47 -12.35
C VAL A 273 -17.44 -10.97 -13.66
N TYR A 274 -16.73 -11.86 -14.36
CA TYR A 274 -17.23 -12.45 -15.59
C TYR A 274 -18.49 -13.29 -15.36
N ASP A 275 -18.50 -14.13 -14.31
CA ASP A 275 -19.66 -14.93 -13.92
C ASP A 275 -20.90 -14.05 -13.65
N VAL A 276 -20.72 -12.94 -12.93
CA VAL A 276 -21.83 -12.01 -12.65
C VAL A 276 -22.33 -11.33 -13.92
N LYS A 277 -21.43 -10.91 -14.82
CA LYS A 277 -21.82 -10.36 -16.14
C LYS A 277 -22.66 -11.35 -16.93
N PHE A 278 -22.25 -12.62 -16.94
CA PHE A 278 -22.97 -13.68 -17.64
C PHE A 278 -24.40 -13.87 -17.08
N ILE A 279 -24.53 -13.89 -15.76
CA ILE A 279 -25.84 -14.00 -15.08
C ILE A 279 -26.74 -12.81 -15.42
N ILE A 280 -26.22 -11.59 -15.32
CA ILE A 280 -26.99 -10.37 -15.63
C ILE A 280 -27.51 -10.44 -17.07
N ASN A 281 -26.62 -10.72 -18.03
CA ASN A 281 -26.98 -10.76 -19.44
C ASN A 281 -28.02 -11.85 -19.79
N ARG A 282 -28.17 -12.89 -18.95
CA ARG A 282 -29.16 -13.94 -19.13
C ARG A 282 -30.51 -13.64 -18.47
N ILE A 283 -30.50 -12.93 -17.34
CA ILE A 283 -31.70 -12.73 -16.51
C ILE A 283 -32.33 -11.37 -16.77
N ASP A 284 -31.53 -10.32 -16.82
CA ASP A 284 -31.97 -8.95 -17.05
C ASP A 284 -30.95 -8.22 -17.93
N PRO A 285 -31.07 -8.34 -19.27
CA PRO A 285 -30.20 -7.66 -20.22
C PRO A 285 -30.24 -6.13 -20.11
N ASP A 286 -31.34 -5.58 -19.58
CA ASP A 286 -31.54 -4.14 -19.40
C ASP A 286 -30.94 -3.61 -18.08
N ALA A 287 -30.40 -4.50 -17.24
CA ALA A 287 -29.75 -4.10 -16.00
C ALA A 287 -28.45 -3.34 -16.25
N PHE A 288 -28.26 -2.26 -15.51
CA PHE A 288 -27.04 -1.46 -15.57
C PHE A 288 -26.06 -1.91 -14.49
N MET A 289 -24.81 -2.23 -14.85
CA MET A 289 -23.78 -2.63 -13.88
C MET A 289 -22.55 -1.72 -13.94
N VAL A 290 -22.12 -1.23 -12.78
CA VAL A 290 -20.83 -0.56 -12.58
C VAL A 290 -19.89 -1.48 -11.82
N VAL A 291 -18.67 -1.63 -12.34
CA VAL A 291 -17.59 -2.38 -11.69
C VAL A 291 -16.62 -1.38 -11.04
N GLY A 292 -16.78 -1.18 -9.74
CA GLY A 292 -15.86 -0.40 -8.92
C GLY A 292 -14.62 -1.20 -8.50
N VAL A 293 -13.48 -0.53 -8.42
CA VAL A 293 -12.27 -1.09 -7.82
C VAL A 293 -12.38 -0.94 -6.30
N SER A 294 -12.26 -2.06 -5.59
CA SER A 294 -12.10 -2.06 -4.14
C SER A 294 -10.72 -2.63 -3.81
N GLN A 295 -9.94 -1.92 -3.01
CA GLN A 295 -8.62 -2.37 -2.60
C GLN A 295 -8.73 -3.54 -1.61
N GLN A 296 -9.59 -3.39 -0.60
CA GLN A 296 -9.75 -4.39 0.47
C GLN A 296 -11.21 -4.50 0.94
N ALA A 297 -11.63 -5.72 1.27
CA ALA A 297 -12.90 -5.99 1.93
C ALA A 297 -12.65 -6.85 3.17
N TRP A 298 -13.17 -6.42 4.32
CA TRP A 298 -12.95 -7.08 5.61
C TRP A 298 -14.28 -7.62 6.15
N GLY A 299 -14.27 -8.87 6.65
CA GLY A 299 -15.45 -9.54 7.18
C GLY A 299 -16.34 -10.19 6.10
N GLY A 300 -17.04 -11.27 6.45
CA GLY A 300 -18.02 -11.95 5.59
C GLY A 300 -17.47 -12.75 4.40
N TYR A 301 -16.27 -12.43 3.90
CA TYR A 301 -15.70 -13.09 2.71
C TYR A 301 -15.16 -14.52 2.97
N THR A 302 -14.62 -14.73 4.18
CA THR A 302 -13.95 -15.98 4.65
C THR A 302 -14.74 -16.73 5.72
N MET A 303 -15.75 -16.11 6.33
CA MET A 303 -16.52 -16.73 7.41
C MET A 303 -17.47 -17.78 6.81
N LYS A 304 -17.35 -19.06 7.23
CA LYS A 304 -18.38 -20.07 6.99
C LYS A 304 -19.73 -19.45 7.36
N LYS A 305 -20.69 -19.45 6.43
CA LYS A 305 -22.07 -18.98 6.68
C LYS A 305 -22.56 -19.65 7.98
N LYS A 306 -22.73 -18.87 9.06
CA LYS A 306 -23.78 -19.22 10.02
C LYS A 306 -25.07 -19.07 9.22
N GLN A 307 -25.83 -20.16 9.08
CA GLN A 307 -27.10 -20.17 8.38
C GLN A 307 -27.97 -19.03 8.93
N ALA A 308 -28.06 -17.92 8.21
CA ALA A 308 -29.11 -16.94 8.43
C ALA A 308 -30.39 -17.58 7.90
N LYS A 309 -31.46 -17.57 8.71
CA LYS A 309 -32.76 -18.08 8.27
C LYS A 309 -33.16 -17.36 6.98
N PRO A 310 -33.61 -18.08 5.94
CA PRO A 310 -34.18 -17.43 4.77
C PRO A 310 -35.32 -16.50 5.21
N ILE A 311 -35.41 -15.34 4.57
CA ILE A 311 -36.57 -14.45 4.72
C ILE A 311 -37.77 -15.28 4.30
N ALA A 312 -38.72 -15.49 5.20
CA ALA A 312 -39.94 -16.23 4.91
C ALA A 312 -40.65 -15.53 3.75
N SER A 313 -40.95 -16.26 2.69
CA SER A 313 -41.89 -15.82 1.68
C SER A 313 -43.26 -15.72 2.36
N ASP A 314 -43.81 -14.52 2.50
CA ASP A 314 -45.23 -14.34 2.80
C ASP A 314 -46.04 -14.87 1.61
N HIS A 315 -46.33 -16.18 1.65
CA HIS A 315 -47.47 -16.77 0.97
C HIS A 315 -48.54 -16.98 2.03
N ASN A 316 -49.27 -15.91 2.31
CA ASN A 316 -50.61 -15.91 2.92
C ASN A 316 -51.27 -14.57 2.56
N ALA A 317 -51.53 -14.40 1.26
CA ALA A 317 -52.57 -13.52 0.77
C ALA A 317 -53.18 -14.27 -0.42
N ASP A 318 -54.40 -14.76 -0.18
CA ASP A 318 -55.42 -15.27 -1.12
C ASP A 318 -56.00 -16.59 -0.58
N GLN A 319 -56.88 -16.43 0.42
CA GLN A 319 -58.13 -17.18 0.50
C GLN A 319 -59.13 -16.53 -0.44
#